data_AF-E7GCU3-F1
#
_entry.id   AF-E7GCU3-F1
#
_cell.length_a   1.000
_cell.length_b   1.000
_cell.length_c   1.000
_cell.angle_alpha   90.00
_cell.angle_beta   90.00
_cell.angle_gamma   90.00
#
_symmetry.space_group_name_H-M   'P 1'
#
loop_
_entity.id
_entity.type
_entity.pdbx_description
1 polymer ?
#
loop_
_entity_poly.entity_id
_entity_poly.type
_entity_poly.pdbx_seq_one_letter_code
_entity_poly.pdbx_strand_id
1 'polypeptide(L)'
;MFDQDELHEECGVFGVFGHNNAADLCYYGLHSLQHRGQEAAGIVVQKGHKLSIHKGEGLVTEVFDAKRLAQLDGDAAIGHVRYSTAGGSGIANVQPFLLKQ
;
A
#
# COMPACT_ATOMS: atom_id res chain seq x y z
N MET A 1 -8.36 -1.90 -37.00
CA MET A 1 -6.93 -2.29 -37.04
C MET A 1 -6.46 -2.14 -35.62
N PHE A 2 -6.03 -3.25 -35.03
CA PHE A 2 -5.94 -3.51 -33.60
C PHE A 2 -4.86 -2.68 -32.91
N ASP A 3 -5.17 -2.12 -31.74
CA ASP A 3 -4.29 -2.17 -30.57
C ASP A 3 -5.13 -1.95 -29.30
N GLN A 4 -5.62 -3.05 -28.71
CA GLN A 4 -6.31 -3.07 -27.40
C GLN A 4 -5.58 -4.00 -26.41
N ASP A 5 -4.30 -4.32 -26.67
CA ASP A 5 -3.53 -5.31 -25.92
C ASP A 5 -2.25 -4.70 -25.26
N GLU A 6 -2.29 -3.46 -24.79
CA GLU A 6 -1.34 -3.08 -23.74
C GLU A 6 -1.86 -3.63 -22.40
N LEU A 7 -1.06 -4.49 -21.77
CA LEU A 7 -1.28 -4.91 -20.38
C LEU A 7 -1.22 -3.68 -19.47
N HIS A 8 -2.36 -3.07 -19.19
CA HIS A 8 -2.47 -2.08 -18.14
C HIS A 8 -2.31 -2.80 -16.79
N GLU A 9 -1.11 -2.74 -16.22
CA GLU A 9 -0.85 -3.17 -14.85
C GLU A 9 -1.68 -2.29 -13.90
N GLU A 10 -2.85 -2.80 -13.49
CA GLU A 10 -3.68 -2.17 -12.47
C GLU A 10 -2.95 -2.16 -11.12
N CYS A 11 -3.23 -1.18 -10.28
CA CYS A 11 -2.66 -1.11 -8.93
C CYS A 11 -2.96 -2.39 -8.10
N GLY A 12 -2.09 -2.72 -7.15
CA GLY A 12 -2.27 -3.85 -6.25
C GLY A 12 -2.86 -3.43 -4.90
N VAL A 13 -3.77 -4.23 -4.34
CA VAL A 13 -4.30 -4.05 -2.98
C VAL A 13 -4.14 -5.33 -2.17
N PHE A 14 -3.89 -5.19 -0.87
CA PHE A 14 -3.79 -6.33 0.04
C PHE A 14 -4.42 -6.00 1.39
N GLY A 15 -5.11 -6.96 2.01
CA GLY A 15 -5.81 -6.78 3.27
C GLY A 15 -5.58 -7.95 4.23
N VAL A 16 -5.47 -7.64 5.52
CA VAL A 16 -5.33 -8.60 6.62
C VAL A 16 -6.30 -8.20 7.72
N PHE A 17 -6.96 -9.17 8.35
CA PHE A 17 -7.90 -8.94 9.43
C PHE A 17 -7.77 -10.00 10.53
N GLY A 18 -7.82 -9.59 11.79
CA GLY A 18 -7.78 -10.48 12.95
C GLY A 18 -6.42 -11.10 13.25
N HIS A 19 -5.32 -10.42 12.92
CA HIS A 19 -3.96 -10.94 13.12
C HIS A 19 -3.01 -9.90 13.74
N ASN A 20 -2.35 -10.24 14.85
CA ASN A 20 -1.50 -9.29 15.61
C ASN A 20 -0.33 -8.70 14.80
N ASN A 21 0.11 -9.38 13.74
CA ASN A 21 1.15 -8.88 12.82
C ASN A 21 0.55 -8.45 11.48
N ALA A 22 -0.62 -7.79 11.47
CA ALA A 22 -1.32 -7.44 10.25
C ALA A 22 -0.46 -6.56 9.31
N ALA A 23 0.35 -5.66 9.86
CA ALA A 23 1.25 -4.81 9.09
C ALA A 23 2.32 -5.61 8.32
N ASP A 24 2.99 -6.55 8.98
CA ASP A 24 4.05 -7.36 8.36
C ASP A 24 3.48 -8.26 7.27
N LEU A 25 2.34 -8.90 7.54
CA LEU A 25 1.64 -9.72 6.55
C LEU A 25 1.19 -8.88 5.35
N CYS A 26 0.69 -7.67 5.60
CA CYS A 26 0.33 -6.74 4.54
C CYS A 26 1.54 -6.33 3.71
N TYR A 27 2.67 -6.01 4.36
CA TYR A 27 3.94 -5.71 3.70
C TYR A 27 4.40 -6.84 2.76
N TYR A 28 4.44 -8.09 3.23
CA TYR A 28 4.83 -9.22 2.39
C TYR A 28 3.84 -9.48 1.24
N GLY A 29 2.55 -9.28 1.49
CA GLY A 29 1.52 -9.31 0.46
C GLY A 29 1.76 -8.27 -0.63
N LEU A 30 1.99 -7.01 -0.24
CA LEU A 30 2.30 -5.93 -1.19
C LEU A 30 3.63 -6.14 -1.92
N HIS A 31 4.65 -6.65 -1.24
CA HIS A 31 5.93 -7.00 -1.87
C HIS A 31 5.74 -8.06 -2.96
N SER A 32 4.88 -9.05 -2.72
CA SER A 32 4.52 -10.06 -3.73
C SER A 32 3.75 -9.45 -4.91
N LEU A 33 3.00 -8.36 -4.65
CA LEU A 33 2.26 -7.59 -5.66
C LEU A 33 3.08 -6.43 -6.27
N GLN A 34 4.37 -6.30 -5.98
CA GLN A 34 5.20 -5.15 -6.41
C GLN A 34 5.21 -4.93 -7.93
N HIS A 35 5.03 -6.00 -8.71
CA HIS A 35 4.92 -5.92 -10.17
C HIS A 35 3.74 -5.04 -10.63
N ARG A 36 2.66 -4.98 -9.81
CA ARG A 36 1.44 -4.21 -10.06
C ARG A 36 1.55 -2.71 -9.75
N GLY A 37 2.73 -2.22 -9.39
CA GLY A 37 2.95 -0.82 -9.08
C GLY A 37 4.28 -0.56 -8.40
N GLN A 38 5.15 0.23 -9.03
CA GLN A 38 6.51 0.48 -8.55
C GLN A 38 6.75 1.92 -8.07
N GLU A 39 5.71 2.75 -8.10
CA GLU A 39 5.89 4.19 -7.89
C GLU A 39 5.55 4.66 -6.49
N ALA A 40 4.69 3.94 -5.78
CA ALA A 40 4.34 4.27 -4.41
C ALA A 40 3.71 3.09 -3.70
N ALA A 41 3.84 3.09 -2.39
CA ALA A 41 3.20 2.12 -1.52
C ALA A 41 2.65 2.78 -0.25
N GLY A 42 1.64 2.17 0.34
CA GLY A 42 1.04 2.63 1.59
C GLY A 42 0.36 1.50 2.34
N ILE A 43 0.40 1.57 3.67
CA ILE A 43 -0.28 0.67 4.59
C ILE A 43 -0.96 1.52 5.66
N VAL A 44 -2.24 1.25 5.90
CA VAL A 44 -2.94 1.71 7.09
C VAL A 44 -3.28 0.50 7.95
N VAL A 45 -3.09 0.65 9.26
CA VAL A 45 -3.46 -0.36 10.25
C VAL A 45 -4.52 0.18 11.19
N GLN A 46 -5.29 -0.72 11.75
CA GLN A 46 -6.26 -0.45 12.79
C GLN A 46 -5.87 -1.19 14.07
N LYS A 47 -5.93 -0.48 15.20
CA LYS A 47 -5.88 -1.06 16.54
C LYS A 47 -7.04 -0.53 17.36
N GLY A 48 -8.04 -1.37 17.61
CA GLY A 48 -9.30 -0.91 18.22
C GLY A 48 -9.94 0.18 17.35
N HIS A 49 -10.17 1.38 17.88
CA HIS A 49 -10.75 2.49 17.10
C HIS A 49 -9.72 3.46 16.51
N LYS A 50 -8.42 3.13 16.59
CA LYS A 50 -7.35 4.01 16.12
C LYS A 50 -6.79 3.51 14.79
N LEU A 51 -6.65 4.43 13.84
CA LEU A 51 -6.01 4.19 12.55
C LEU A 51 -4.62 4.86 12.52
N SER A 52 -3.63 4.12 12.04
CA SER A 52 -2.25 4.59 11.82
C SER A 52 -1.87 4.31 10.37
N ILE A 53 -1.30 5.29 9.68
CA ILE A 53 -0.91 5.18 8.26
C ILE A 53 0.57 5.50 8.07
N HIS A 54 1.24 4.73 7.23
CA HIS A 54 2.51 5.12 6.63
C HIS A 54 2.46 4.87 5.13
N LYS A 55 2.92 5.84 4.35
CA LYS A 55 2.91 5.80 2.88
C LYS A 55 4.00 6.67 2.30
N GLY A 56 4.45 6.35 1.10
CA GLY A 56 5.50 7.07 0.40
C GLY A 56 5.60 6.68 -1.07
N GLU A 57 6.41 7.44 -1.79
CA GLU A 57 6.81 7.12 -3.16
C GLU A 57 7.95 6.11 -3.17
N GLY A 58 8.04 5.33 -4.24
CA GLY A 58 9.00 4.25 -4.43
C GLY A 58 8.43 2.85 -4.17
N LEU A 59 9.34 1.89 -4.15
CA LEU A 59 9.07 0.48 -3.93
C LEU A 59 8.61 0.22 -2.49
N VAL A 60 7.92 -0.89 -2.26
CA VAL A 60 7.48 -1.33 -0.93
C VAL A 60 8.68 -1.41 0.03
N THR A 61 9.83 -1.88 -0.43
CA THR A 61 11.07 -1.99 0.38
C THR A 61 11.70 -0.64 0.73
N GLU A 62 11.43 0.41 -0.06
CA GLU A 62 11.97 1.75 0.17
C GLU A 62 11.05 2.56 1.10
N VAL A 63 9.74 2.37 0.94
CA VAL A 63 8.73 3.02 1.77
C VAL A 63 8.70 2.44 3.19
N PHE A 64 8.92 1.13 3.34
CA PHE A 64 8.81 0.42 4.60
C PHE A 64 10.13 -0.23 5.01
N ASP A 65 10.80 0.37 5.99
CA ASP A 65 11.87 -0.28 6.75
C ASP A 65 11.33 -0.91 8.04
N ALA A 66 12.18 -1.68 8.73
CA ALA A 66 11.81 -2.36 9.97
C ALA A 66 11.31 -1.39 11.07
N LYS A 67 11.86 -0.17 11.13
CA LYS A 67 11.46 0.83 12.13
C LYS A 67 10.07 1.40 11.82
N ARG A 68 9.76 1.65 10.55
CA ARG A 68 8.46 2.14 10.09
C ARG A 68 7.38 1.07 10.22
N LEU A 69 7.68 -0.18 9.87
CA LEU A 69 6.76 -1.30 10.07
C LEU A 69 6.43 -1.51 11.55
N ALA A 70 7.44 -1.44 12.44
CA ALA A 70 7.22 -1.56 13.88
C ALA A 70 6.34 -0.45 14.49
N GLN A 71 6.13 0.67 13.79
CA GLN A 71 5.21 1.73 14.21
C GLN A 71 3.75 1.46 13.78
N LEU A 72 3.53 0.52 12.86
CA LEU A 72 2.22 0.11 12.38
C LEU A 72 1.69 -1.07 13.20
N ASP A 73 1.26 -0.76 14.42
CA ASP A 73 0.70 -1.73 15.35
C ASP A 73 -0.83 -1.82 15.19
N GLY A 74 -1.33 -3.00 14.83
CA GLY A 74 -2.75 -3.25 14.60
C GLY A 74 -3.08 -4.70 14.26
N ASP A 75 -4.34 -5.09 14.48
CA ASP A 75 -4.88 -6.42 14.19
C ASP A 75 -5.58 -6.51 12.82
N ALA A 76 -5.76 -5.37 12.16
CA ALA A 76 -6.18 -5.28 10.77
C ALA A 76 -5.32 -4.28 9.99
N ALA A 77 -5.11 -4.56 8.70
CA ALA A 77 -4.33 -3.73 7.80
C ALA A 77 -4.92 -3.76 6.39
N ILE A 78 -4.87 -2.63 5.70
CA ILE A 78 -5.01 -2.58 4.23
C ILE A 78 -3.83 -1.83 3.65
N GLY A 79 -3.41 -2.22 2.46
CA GLY A 79 -2.32 -1.59 1.76
C GLY A 79 -2.49 -1.60 0.26
N HIS A 80 -1.66 -0.78 -0.39
CA HIS A 80 -1.75 -0.51 -1.82
C HIS A 80 -0.35 -0.31 -2.42
N VAL A 81 -0.15 -0.80 -3.64
CA VAL A 81 0.99 -0.45 -4.52
C VAL A 81 0.47 0.22 -5.78
N ARG A 82 1.09 1.34 -6.16
CA ARG A 82 0.61 2.23 -7.22
C ARG A 82 1.48 2.15 -8.47
N TYR A 83 0.83 2.07 -9.62
CA TYR A 83 1.38 2.39 -10.94
C TYR A 83 0.79 3.74 -11.39
N SER A 84 1.56 4.69 -11.94
CA SER A 84 0.97 5.95 -12.42
C SER A 84 0.17 5.66 -13.65
N THR A 85 -1.10 5.98 -13.55
CA THR A 85 -1.88 6.40 -14.71
C THR A 85 -1.66 7.91 -14.92
N ALA A 86 -2.38 8.50 -15.88
CA ALA A 86 -2.28 9.92 -16.26
C ALA A 86 -2.48 10.96 -15.13
N GLY A 87 -2.79 10.54 -13.89
CA GLY A 87 -3.01 11.41 -12.71
C GLY A 87 -1.76 12.00 -12.05
N GLY A 88 -0.56 11.71 -12.57
CA GLY A 88 0.70 12.32 -12.14
C GLY A 88 1.27 11.77 -10.83
N SER A 89 2.55 12.06 -10.57
CA SER A 89 3.26 11.68 -9.35
C SER A 89 2.87 12.59 -8.16
N GLY A 90 3.24 12.20 -6.95
CA GLY A 90 3.01 12.99 -5.74
C GLY A 90 2.48 12.15 -4.59
N ILE A 91 3.03 12.37 -3.39
CA ILE A 91 2.61 11.71 -2.15
C ILE A 91 1.10 11.86 -1.84
N ALA A 92 0.48 12.92 -2.35
CA ALA A 92 -0.95 13.18 -2.24
C ALA A 92 -1.81 12.11 -2.94
N ASN A 93 -1.29 11.48 -4.00
CA ASN A 93 -1.96 10.44 -4.78
C ASN A 93 -1.67 9.03 -4.26
N VAL A 94 -0.85 8.89 -3.21
CA VAL A 94 -0.50 7.59 -2.65
C VAL A 94 -1.63 7.10 -1.76
N GLN A 95 -2.12 5.90 -2.06
CA GLN A 95 -3.15 5.20 -1.29
C GLN A 95 -2.52 4.33 -0.20
N PRO A 96 -3.25 3.96 0.87
CA PRO A 96 -4.65 4.32 1.17
C PRO A 96 -4.86 5.81 1.52
N PHE A 97 -6.08 6.31 1.28
CA PHE A 97 -6.50 7.63 1.76
C PHE A 97 -7.15 7.50 3.14
N LEU A 98 -6.63 8.24 4.11
CA LEU A 98 -7.18 8.29 5.47
C LEU A 98 -7.93 9.61 5.65
N LEU A 99 -9.27 9.54 5.71
CA LEU A 99 -10.10 10.68 6.08
C LEU A 99 -10.36 10.61 7.59
N LYS A 100 -10.00 11.67 8.32
CA LYS A 100 -10.35 11.83 9.73
C LYS A 100 -11.69 12.58 9.80
N GLN A 101 -12.67 11.98 10.46
CA GLN A 101 -13.93 12.63 10.83
C GLN A 101 -13.73 13.50 12.08
#